data_AF-A0A6P0P2Z5-F1
#
_entry.id   AF-A0A6P0P2Z5-F1
#
_cell.length_a   1.000
_cell.length_b   1.000
_cell.length_c   1.000
_cell.angle_alpha   90.00
_cell.angle_beta   90.00
_cell.angle_gamma   90.00
#
_symmetry.space_group_name_H-M   'P 1'
#
loop_
_entity.id
_entity.type
_entity.pdbx_description
1 polymer ?
#
loop_
_entity_poly.entity_id
_entity_poly.type
_entity_poly.pdbx_seq_one_letter_code
_entity_poly.pdbx_strand_id
1 'polypeptide(L)'
;MNIRLYLNPQSRTTSLTLQQTLRGVAEAFKSYQALSHKYLKGELTDKPQLSKYRKKGGMGVITYQKFALKLENGQVKVPLVRKVKAAFKVDSFILDFPSNLEFKEIREIRILPRNFCFYVEWVYELKADRPQLDQAKVIGIDHGVDNWLNCVSNVGTSFIIDGKHPPL
;
A
#
# COMPACT_ATOMS: atom_id res chain seq x y z
N MET A 1 -6.19 22.57 11.33
CA MET A 1 -7.02 22.89 10.14
C MET A 1 -7.53 21.58 9.54
N ASN A 2 -8.80 21.23 9.78
CA ASN A 2 -9.39 19.97 9.31
C ASN A 2 -9.96 20.14 7.90
N ILE A 3 -9.21 19.75 6.87
CA ILE A 3 -9.71 19.76 5.49
C ILE A 3 -10.64 18.56 5.30
N ARG A 4 -11.95 18.79 5.30
CA ARG A 4 -12.94 17.79 4.89
C ARG A 4 -13.04 17.77 3.36
N LEU A 5 -12.46 16.76 2.73
CA LEU A 5 -12.63 16.53 1.29
C LEU A 5 -13.96 15.83 1.02
N TYR A 6 -14.99 16.60 0.68
CA TYR A 6 -16.22 16.06 0.09
C TYR A 6 -16.01 15.89 -1.42
N LEU A 7 -15.75 14.65 -1.85
CA LEU A 7 -15.63 14.27 -3.26
C LEU A 7 -16.98 14.51 -3.98
N ASN A 8 -16.98 15.38 -4.99
CA ASN A 8 -18.09 15.62 -5.91
C ASN A 8 -17.66 15.10 -7.29
N PRO A 9 -18.46 14.29 -8.01
CA PRO A 9 -18.06 13.57 -9.23
C PRO A 9 -17.68 14.43 -10.46
N GLN A 10 -17.73 15.76 -10.40
CA GLN A 10 -17.63 16.65 -11.57
C GLN A 10 -16.20 16.89 -12.14
N SER A 11 -15.18 16.16 -11.69
CA SER A 11 -13.84 16.18 -12.31
C SER A 11 -13.33 14.77 -12.63
N ARG A 12 -12.64 14.57 -13.77
CA ARG A 12 -12.18 13.23 -14.19
C ARG A 12 -11.37 12.53 -13.09
N THR A 13 -10.45 13.25 -12.43
CA THR A 13 -9.66 12.75 -11.30
C THR A 13 -10.53 12.35 -10.10
N THR A 14 -11.56 13.14 -9.76
CA THR A 14 -12.49 12.79 -8.66
C THR A 14 -13.35 11.56 -8.96
N SER A 15 -13.75 11.38 -10.23
CA SER A 15 -14.50 10.19 -10.65
C SER A 15 -13.65 8.91 -10.47
N LEU A 16 -12.38 8.98 -10.83
CA LEU A 16 -11.46 7.84 -10.71
C LEU A 16 -11.14 7.49 -9.26
N THR A 17 -10.87 8.47 -8.40
CA THR A 17 -10.63 8.21 -6.97
C THR A 17 -11.88 7.64 -6.28
N LEU A 18 -13.08 8.10 -6.68
CA LEU A 18 -14.34 7.51 -6.23
C LEU A 18 -14.51 6.07 -6.71
N GLN A 19 -14.27 5.81 -8.00
CA GLN A 19 -14.31 4.46 -8.57
C GLN A 19 -13.31 3.52 -7.87
N GLN A 20 -12.11 3.98 -7.56
CA GLN A 20 -11.12 3.20 -6.82
C GLN A 20 -11.59 2.91 -5.38
N THR A 21 -12.26 3.86 -4.73
CA THR A 21 -12.86 3.63 -3.41
C THR A 21 -13.94 2.55 -3.48
N LEU A 22 -14.84 2.63 -4.47
CA LEU A 22 -15.89 1.64 -4.69
C LEU A 22 -15.31 0.25 -5.02
N ARG A 23 -14.25 0.22 -5.83
CA ARG A 23 -13.52 -1.00 -6.15
C ARG A 23 -12.91 -1.64 -4.91
N GLY A 24 -12.26 -0.86 -4.05
CA GLY A 24 -11.73 -1.36 -2.78
C GLY A 24 -12.82 -1.96 -1.87
N VAL A 25 -14.01 -1.37 -1.85
CA VAL A 25 -15.16 -1.96 -1.15
C VAL A 25 -15.57 -3.29 -1.79
N ALA A 26 -15.74 -3.34 -3.12
CA ALA A 26 -16.11 -4.57 -3.83
C ALA A 26 -15.08 -5.69 -3.61
N GLU A 27 -13.79 -5.37 -3.62
CA GLU A 27 -12.70 -6.31 -3.34
C GLU A 27 -12.73 -6.83 -1.89
N ALA A 28 -13.02 -5.97 -0.92
CA ALA A 28 -13.20 -6.38 0.47
C ALA A 28 -14.37 -7.35 0.65
N PHE A 29 -15.51 -7.11 -0.02
CA PHE A 29 -16.65 -8.03 0.00
C PHE A 29 -16.33 -9.37 -0.67
N LYS A 30 -15.65 -9.35 -1.82
CA LYS A 30 -15.20 -10.58 -2.49
C LYS A 30 -14.26 -11.41 -1.61
N SER A 31 -13.32 -10.75 -0.92
CA SER A 31 -12.43 -11.40 0.04
C SER A 31 -13.20 -12.01 1.21
N TYR A 32 -14.13 -11.25 1.81
CA TYR A 32 -14.99 -11.75 2.88
C TYR A 32 -15.79 -12.99 2.46
N GLN A 33 -16.38 -12.98 1.25
CA GLN A 33 -17.13 -14.13 0.73
C GLN A 33 -16.24 -15.36 0.58
N ALA A 34 -15.05 -15.20 0.01
CA ALA A 34 -14.10 -16.30 -0.16
C ALA A 34 -13.65 -16.90 1.18
N LEU A 35 -13.34 -16.04 2.17
CA LEU A 35 -12.98 -16.49 3.52
C LEU A 35 -14.16 -17.17 4.23
N SER A 36 -15.38 -16.65 4.05
CA SER A 36 -16.59 -17.23 4.66
C SER A 36 -16.84 -18.64 4.15
N HIS A 37 -16.65 -18.88 2.84
CA HIS A 37 -16.74 -20.22 2.27
C HIS A 37 -15.71 -21.18 2.86
N LYS A 38 -14.47 -20.74 3.04
CA LYS A 38 -13.40 -21.57 3.66
C LYS A 38 -13.70 -21.90 5.12
N TYR A 39 -14.18 -20.92 5.89
CA TYR A 39 -14.60 -21.13 7.27
C TYR A 39 -15.73 -22.15 7.38
N LEU A 40 -16.76 -22.06 6.52
CA LEU A 40 -17.86 -23.03 6.50
C LEU A 40 -17.42 -24.45 6.14
N LYS A 41 -16.32 -24.61 5.41
CA LYS A 41 -15.71 -25.92 5.10
C LYS A 41 -14.79 -26.45 6.20
N GLY A 42 -14.55 -25.69 7.28
CA GLY A 42 -13.60 -26.05 8.33
C GLY A 42 -12.13 -25.83 7.95
N GLU A 43 -11.84 -25.13 6.84
CA GLU A 43 -10.47 -24.83 6.40
C GLU A 43 -9.84 -23.66 7.18
N LEU A 44 -10.64 -22.92 7.95
CA LEU A 44 -10.20 -21.81 8.79
C LEU A 44 -10.73 -21.99 10.20
N THR A 45 -9.88 -21.78 11.20
CA THR A 45 -10.25 -21.75 12.62
C THR A 45 -11.04 -20.50 12.96
N ASP A 46 -10.64 -19.36 12.39
CA ASP A 46 -11.21 -18.06 12.73
C ASP A 46 -12.35 -17.66 11.79
N LYS A 47 -13.44 -17.18 12.38
CA LYS A 47 -14.58 -16.67 11.64
C LYS A 47 -14.23 -15.31 11.00
N PRO A 48 -14.34 -15.17 9.66
CA PRO A 48 -14.08 -13.90 9.01
C PRO A 48 -15.12 -12.84 9.43
N GLN A 49 -14.66 -11.60 9.55
CA GLN A 49 -15.52 -10.45 9.87
C GLN A 49 -15.80 -9.62 8.63
N LEU A 50 -17.03 -9.10 8.54
CA LEU A 50 -17.39 -8.15 7.51
C LEU A 50 -16.65 -6.84 7.71
N SER A 51 -16.15 -6.25 6.62
CA SER A 51 -15.51 -4.94 6.67
C SER A 51 -16.48 -3.89 7.23
N LYS A 52 -16.03 -3.11 8.22
CA LYS A 52 -16.84 -2.07 8.86
C LYS A 52 -16.73 -0.77 8.09
N TYR A 53 -17.82 0.00 8.04
CA TYR A 53 -17.79 1.36 7.53
C TYR A 53 -16.85 2.24 8.35
N ARG A 54 -16.23 3.20 7.67
CA ARG A 54 -15.36 4.18 8.34
C ARG A 54 -16.17 5.06 9.29
N LYS A 55 -15.65 5.29 10.49
CA LYS A 55 -16.24 6.22 11.46
C LYS A 55 -16.33 7.63 10.87
N LYS A 56 -17.39 8.36 11.20
CA LYS A 56 -17.59 9.75 10.77
C LYS A 56 -16.39 10.61 11.17
N GLY A 57 -15.85 11.37 10.22
CA GLY A 57 -14.67 12.21 10.43
C GLY A 57 -13.33 11.48 10.26
N GLY A 58 -13.32 10.16 10.04
CA GLY A 58 -12.11 9.41 9.73
C GLY A 58 -11.56 9.75 8.34
N MET A 59 -10.24 9.76 8.21
CA MET A 59 -9.55 9.93 6.93
C MET A 59 -9.48 8.61 6.16
N GLY A 60 -9.40 8.70 4.83
CA GLY A 60 -9.34 7.54 3.95
C GLY A 60 -8.10 7.50 3.08
N VAL A 61 -7.85 6.33 2.52
CA VAL A 61 -6.82 6.16 1.49
C VAL A 61 -7.25 6.92 0.23
N ILE A 62 -6.32 7.66 -0.35
CA ILE A 62 -6.47 8.32 -1.64
C ILE A 62 -5.51 7.66 -2.62
N THR A 63 -6.02 7.26 -3.78
CA THR A 63 -5.23 6.62 -4.84
C THR A 63 -5.18 7.51 -6.08
N TYR A 64 -3.98 7.66 -6.63
CA TYR A 64 -3.72 8.33 -7.91
C TYR A 64 -3.10 7.35 -8.90
N GLN A 65 -3.77 7.15 -10.03
CA GLN A 65 -3.22 6.32 -11.11
C GLN A 65 -2.05 7.02 -11.78
N LYS A 66 -1.09 6.23 -12.31
CA LYS A 66 0.14 6.73 -12.93
C LYS A 66 -0.07 7.86 -13.93
N PHE A 67 -1.10 7.78 -14.78
CA PHE A 67 -1.33 8.79 -15.82
C PHE A 67 -1.65 10.19 -15.27
N ALA A 68 -2.10 10.29 -14.01
CA ALA A 68 -2.35 11.56 -13.34
C ALA A 68 -1.07 12.16 -12.73
N LEU A 69 0.02 11.39 -12.71
CA LEU A 69 1.31 11.75 -12.11
C LEU A 69 2.28 12.21 -13.21
N LYS A 70 3.17 13.13 -12.86
CA LYS A 70 4.26 13.57 -13.73
C LYS A 70 5.56 13.54 -12.97
N LEU A 71 6.56 12.85 -13.51
CA LEU A 71 7.94 12.87 -13.01
C LEU A 71 8.72 13.96 -13.76
N GLU A 72 9.23 14.94 -13.04
CA GLU A 72 10.07 16.02 -13.55
C GLU A 72 11.20 16.26 -12.52
N ASN A 73 12.46 16.24 -12.97
CA ASN A 73 13.64 16.49 -12.12
C ASN A 73 13.72 15.65 -10.83
N GLY A 74 13.40 14.34 -10.92
CA GLY A 74 13.41 13.44 -9.75
C GLY A 74 12.24 13.64 -8.79
N GLN A 75 11.27 14.48 -9.15
CA GLN A 75 10.11 14.78 -8.33
C GLN A 75 8.80 14.45 -9.05
N VAL A 76 7.84 13.93 -8.30
CA VAL A 76 6.52 13.58 -8.80
C VAL A 76 5.50 14.63 -8.38
N LYS A 77 4.90 15.28 -9.38
CA LYS A 77 3.79 16.20 -9.20
C LYS A 77 2.48 15.44 -9.08
N VAL A 78 1.80 15.60 -7.94
CA VAL A 78 0.51 14.96 -7.66
C VAL A 78 -0.60 16.02 -7.68
N PRO A 79 -1.57 15.93 -8.59
CA PRO A 79 -2.62 16.94 -8.72
C PRO A 79 -3.62 16.86 -7.56
N LEU A 80 -4.07 18.03 -7.08
CA LEU A 80 -5.15 18.13 -6.10
C LEU A 80 -6.50 18.26 -6.80
N VAL A 81 -7.56 17.84 -6.12
CA VAL A 81 -8.92 17.94 -6.65
C VAL A 81 -9.33 19.41 -6.82
N ARG A 82 -10.16 19.70 -7.83
CA ARG A 82 -10.58 21.09 -8.17
C ARG A 82 -11.10 21.90 -6.97
N LYS A 83 -11.81 21.26 -6.03
CA LYS A 83 -12.28 21.94 -4.81
C LYS A 83 -11.14 22.41 -3.91
N VAL A 84 -10.08 21.62 -3.78
CA VAL A 84 -8.87 21.99 -3.02
C VAL A 84 -8.16 23.12 -3.73
N LYS A 85 -8.04 23.04 -5.06
CA LYS A 85 -7.51 24.15 -5.87
C LYS A 85 -8.32 25.44 -5.69
N ALA A 86 -9.64 25.37 -5.69
CA ALA A 86 -10.50 26.55 -5.51
C ALA A 86 -10.39 27.13 -4.09
N ALA A 87 -10.39 26.27 -3.07
CA ALA A 87 -10.37 26.70 -1.66
C ALA A 87 -9.00 27.21 -1.20
N PHE A 88 -7.92 26.57 -1.64
CA PHE A 88 -6.57 26.82 -1.14
C PHE A 88 -5.63 27.43 -2.18
N LYS A 89 -6.06 27.59 -3.43
CA LYS A 89 -5.23 28.05 -4.55
C LYS A 89 -3.99 27.18 -4.80
N VAL A 90 -3.98 25.95 -4.29
CA VAL A 90 -2.94 24.94 -4.51
C VAL A 90 -3.48 23.88 -5.46
N ASP A 91 -2.82 23.68 -6.59
CA ASP A 91 -3.28 22.75 -7.62
C ASP A 91 -2.61 21.37 -7.57
N SER A 92 -1.53 21.24 -6.82
CA SER A 92 -0.72 20.04 -6.71
C SER A 92 0.22 20.11 -5.51
N PHE A 93 0.76 18.96 -5.12
CA PHE A 93 1.91 18.87 -4.23
C PHE A 93 3.00 18.02 -4.89
N ILE A 94 4.20 18.09 -4.34
CA ILE A 94 5.39 17.45 -4.88
C ILE A 94 5.84 16.36 -3.91
N LEU A 95 6.24 15.22 -4.47
CA LEU A 95 6.85 14.10 -3.75
C LEU A 95 8.20 13.81 -4.38
N ASP A 96 9.23 13.57 -3.57
CA ASP A 96 10.49 13.06 -4.11
C ASP A 96 10.29 11.63 -4.60
N PHE A 97 10.83 11.33 -5.79
CA PHE A 97 10.77 9.99 -6.34
C PHE A 97 11.89 9.13 -5.75
N PRO A 98 11.59 7.96 -5.17
CA PRO A 98 12.60 7.11 -4.59
C PRO A 98 13.57 6.58 -5.65
N SER A 99 14.87 6.62 -5.36
CA SER A 99 15.95 6.27 -6.30
C SER A 99 16.01 4.77 -6.64
N ASN A 100 15.42 3.92 -5.81
CA ASN A 100 15.42 2.47 -5.98
C ASN A 100 14.26 1.96 -6.85
N LEU A 101 13.41 2.84 -7.40
CA LEU A 101 12.28 2.48 -8.25
C LEU A 101 12.40 3.06 -9.65
N GLU A 102 11.74 2.42 -10.59
CA GLU A 102 11.61 2.87 -11.98
C GLU A 102 10.22 3.47 -12.20
N PHE A 103 10.14 4.77 -12.54
CA PHE A 103 8.83 5.44 -12.68
C PHE A 103 7.95 4.79 -13.76
N LYS A 104 8.55 4.15 -14.76
CA LYS A 104 7.82 3.39 -15.79
C LYS A 104 7.05 2.18 -15.23
N GLU A 105 7.47 1.63 -14.09
CA GLU A 105 6.86 0.45 -13.48
C GLU A 105 5.73 0.79 -12.51
N ILE A 106 5.68 2.04 -12.04
CA ILE A 106 4.63 2.52 -11.14
C ILE A 106 3.26 2.43 -11.82
N ARG A 107 2.31 1.79 -11.14
CA ARG A 107 0.90 1.71 -11.53
C ARG A 107 0.07 2.82 -10.89
N GLU A 108 0.32 3.08 -9.62
CA GLU A 108 -0.38 4.10 -8.83
C GLU A 108 0.44 4.50 -7.60
N ILE A 109 0.06 5.63 -7.00
CA ILE A 109 0.44 5.96 -5.62
C ILE A 109 -0.78 5.90 -4.72
N ARG A 110 -0.58 5.49 -3.46
CA ARG A 110 -1.59 5.54 -2.40
C ARG A 110 -1.11 6.43 -1.27
N ILE A 111 -2.01 7.26 -0.76
CA ILE A 111 -1.76 8.13 0.40
C ILE A 111 -2.60 7.61 1.54
N LEU A 112 -1.95 7.16 2.62
CA LEU A 112 -2.61 6.47 3.73
C LEU A 112 -2.43 7.26 5.02
N PRO A 113 -3.53 7.61 5.71
CA PRO A 113 -3.45 8.14 7.07
C PRO A 113 -3.16 7.00 8.05
N ARG A 114 -2.00 7.02 8.72
CA ARG A 114 -1.65 6.07 9.81
C ARG A 114 -0.86 6.83 10.88
N ASN A 115 -1.08 6.52 12.16
CA ASN A 115 -0.29 7.06 13.28
C ASN A 115 -0.07 8.58 13.25
N PHE A 116 -1.14 9.34 12.97
CA PHE A 116 -1.11 10.81 12.85
C PHE A 116 -0.23 11.39 11.73
N CYS A 117 0.28 10.55 10.82
CA CYS A 117 0.99 10.98 9.62
C CYS A 117 0.37 10.38 8.35
N PHE A 118 0.87 10.85 7.20
CA PHE A 118 0.51 10.32 5.89
C PHE A 118 1.68 9.56 5.30
N TYR A 119 1.43 8.32 4.89
CA TYR A 119 2.38 7.50 4.16
C TYR A 119 2.05 7.55 2.67
N VAL A 120 3.11 7.63 1.84
CA VAL A 120 3.01 7.43 0.40
C VAL A 120 3.49 6.02 0.10
N GLU A 121 2.62 5.22 -0.50
CA GLU A 121 2.97 3.91 -1.05
C GLU A 121 3.06 4.01 -2.58
N TRP A 122 4.21 3.64 -3.13
CA TRP A 122 4.43 3.46 -4.57
C TRP A 122 4.05 2.05 -4.96
N VAL A 123 3.01 1.88 -5.78
CA VAL A 123 2.48 0.57 -6.15
C VAL A 123 2.95 0.21 -7.56
N TYR A 124 3.62 -0.92 -7.69
CA TYR A 124 4.11 -1.48 -8.94
C TYR A 124 3.99 -3.01 -8.90
N GLU A 125 4.07 -3.65 -10.06
CA GLU A 125 4.03 -5.10 -10.15
C GLU A 125 5.45 -5.65 -10.14
N LEU A 126 5.71 -6.55 -9.20
CA LEU A 126 6.91 -7.37 -9.21
C LEU A 126 6.61 -8.62 -10.04
N LYS A 127 7.49 -8.93 -11.01
CA LYS A 127 7.54 -10.27 -11.58
C LYS A 127 8.13 -11.16 -10.51
N ALA A 128 7.29 -11.98 -9.89
CA ALA A 128 7.75 -12.97 -8.94
C ALA A 128 8.50 -14.07 -9.70
N ASP A 129 9.82 -13.95 -9.81
CA ASP A 129 10.65 -15.12 -10.10
C ASP A 129 10.55 -16.04 -8.90
N ARG A 130 9.91 -17.19 -9.11
CA ARG A 130 9.90 -18.28 -8.15
C ARG A 130 11.06 -19.18 -8.52
N PRO A 131 12.25 -19.02 -7.90
CA PRO A 131 13.35 -19.93 -8.17
C PRO A 131 12.92 -21.35 -7.81
N GLN A 132 13.47 -22.33 -8.54
CA GLN A 132 13.31 -23.72 -8.14
C GLN A 132 14.06 -23.92 -6.81
N LEU A 133 13.31 -24.20 -5.76
CA LEU A 133 13.86 -24.41 -4.42
C LEU A 133 14.19 -25.90 -4.21
N ASP A 134 15.32 -26.16 -3.57
CA ASP A 134 15.68 -27.48 -3.07
C ASP A 134 15.05 -27.69 -1.69
N GLN A 135 14.08 -28.60 -1.59
CA GLN A 135 13.36 -28.87 -0.34
C GLN A 135 14.27 -29.47 0.76
N ALA A 136 15.43 -30.02 0.40
CA ALA A 136 16.40 -30.49 1.36
C ALA A 136 17.23 -29.36 1.98
N LYS A 137 17.19 -28.15 1.41
CA LYS A 137 17.90 -26.97 1.91
C LYS A 137 16.92 -26.03 2.61
N VAL A 138 17.06 -25.92 3.92
CA VAL A 138 16.15 -25.15 4.77
C VAL A 138 16.89 -24.07 5.52
N ILE A 139 16.19 -22.98 5.82
CA ILE A 139 16.65 -21.87 6.65
C ILE A 139 15.73 -21.76 7.86
N GLY A 140 16.31 -21.83 9.05
CA GLY A 140 15.67 -21.48 10.30
C GLY A 140 15.79 -19.98 10.52
N ILE A 141 14.68 -19.32 10.85
CA ILE A 141 14.61 -17.89 11.11
C ILE A 141 14.08 -17.71 12.53
N ASP A 142 14.89 -17.10 13.39
CA ASP A 142 14.56 -16.79 14.77
C ASP A 142 14.60 -15.28 15.00
N HIS A 143 13.66 -14.74 15.77
CA HIS A 143 13.64 -13.32 16.12
C HIS A 143 14.46 -13.12 17.40
N GLY A 144 15.53 -12.34 17.31
CA GLY A 144 16.42 -12.09 18.44
C GLY A 144 15.89 -11.01 19.39
N VAL A 145 16.54 -10.88 20.55
CA VAL A 145 16.31 -9.77 21.48
C VAL A 145 17.05 -8.51 21.01
N ASP A 146 18.33 -8.65 20.68
CA ASP A 146 19.18 -7.54 20.24
C ASP A 146 19.25 -7.38 18.70
N ASN A 147 19.09 -8.50 17.97
CA ASN A 147 19.04 -8.54 16.50
C ASN A 147 17.59 -8.71 16.03
N TRP A 148 17.23 -8.15 14.87
CA TRP A 148 15.89 -8.34 14.33
C TRP A 148 15.64 -9.79 13.94
N LEU A 149 16.59 -10.41 13.23
CA LEU A 149 16.50 -11.82 12.82
C LEU A 149 17.87 -12.51 12.89
N ASN A 150 17.90 -13.72 13.43
CA ASN A 150 19.00 -14.66 13.34
C ASN A 150 18.61 -15.79 12.37
N CYS A 151 19.43 -16.01 11.36
CA CYS A 151 19.12 -16.92 10.26
C CYS A 151 20.22 -17.97 10.15
N VAL A 152 19.84 -19.26 10.15
CA VAL A 152 20.78 -20.39 10.03
C VAL A 152 20.28 -21.37 8.98
N SER A 153 21.16 -21.79 8.07
CA SER A 153 20.84 -22.83 7.09
C SER A 153 21.43 -24.18 7.49
N ASN A 154 20.80 -25.26 7.02
CA ASN A 154 21.34 -26.60 7.18
C ASN A 154 22.52 -26.91 6.23
N VAL A 155 22.92 -25.95 5.38
CA VAL A 155 24.10 -26.03 4.51
C VAL A 155 25.30 -25.26 5.05
N GLY A 156 25.28 -24.89 6.35
CA GLY A 156 26.44 -24.35 7.05
C GLY A 156 26.64 -22.84 6.91
N THR A 157 25.61 -22.09 6.51
CA THR A 157 25.65 -20.62 6.47
C THR A 157 24.78 -20.02 7.57
N SER A 158 25.23 -18.91 8.16
CA SER A 158 24.44 -18.12 9.10
C SER A 158 24.64 -16.64 8.84
N PHE A 159 23.59 -15.85 9.12
CA PHE A 159 23.65 -14.39 9.06
C PHE A 159 22.68 -13.77 10.05
N ILE A 160 22.94 -12.52 10.39
CA ILE A 160 22.19 -11.73 11.36
C ILE A 160 21.67 -10.48 10.65
N ILE A 161 20.39 -10.16 10.84
CA ILE A 161 19.80 -8.90 10.40
C ILE A 161 19.66 -7.99 11.62
N ASP A 162 20.38 -6.88 11.61
CA ASP A 162 20.24 -5.82 12.61
C ASP A 162 18.94 -5.04 12.37
N GLY A 163 18.16 -4.81 13.43
CA GLY A 163 16.93 -4.03 13.39
C GLY A 163 17.14 -2.52 13.52
N LYS A 164 18.35 -2.08 13.90
CA LYS A 164 18.67 -0.66 14.13
C LYS A 164 19.00 0.08 12.84
N HIS A 165 19.40 -0.65 11.80
CA HIS A 165 19.80 -0.11 10.51
C HIS A 165 19.01 -0.80 9.40
N PRO A 166 18.12 -0.10 8.67
CA PRO A 166 17.49 -0.69 7.48
C PRO A 166 18.59 -1.02 6.45
N PRO A 167 18.56 -2.20 5.81
CA PRO A 167 19.50 -2.51 4.74
C PRO A 167 19.34 -1.48 3.62
N LEU A 168 20.48 -0.93 3.20
CA LEU A 168 20.62 -0.01 2.05
C LEU A 168 20.31 -0.74 0.73
#